data_AF-A0A5M6D4D5-F1
#
_entry.id   AF-A0A5M6D4D5-F1
#
_cell.length_a   1.000
_cell.length_b   1.000
_cell.length_c   1.000
_cell.angle_alpha   90.00
_cell.angle_beta   90.00
_cell.angle_gamma   90.00
#
_symmetry.space_group_name_H-M   'P 1'
#
loop_
_entity.id
_entity.type
_entity.pdbx_description
1 polymer ?
#
loop_
_entity_poly.entity_id
_entity_poly.type
_entity_poly.pdbx_seq_one_letter_code
_entity_poly.pdbx_strand_id
1 'polypeptide(L)'
;MMNDRSPPPVVAPPPNASVEDLIGWLERTRQVQQATALRDLIGDRSLSRDQWIELACVDLIALRRRGCDVRVEDYLQQFPELAVRDDYRLDLIDAELCVRRETARELPRDRWQDRFPDLIEPIGQLMQLGQHLSGGKLLPDESLSPAASSLSPGPVSLGAGPNPDPHAVLGIDDLSGDFSVHRDLTVADAKSVTVRNDETEDDSIDVPIPIKPPAWMVGARCVATGQVEGRRYWLVKGRDADRGDAVAMKILPLPPTVDKAQRTQILDLCEATSRVLHPAWIAPRIAAINNGHLAVVRPWIFGGAYVTPESCDPTDAAAAFEDLSRIAFALAAAHRGGATHGNVIAANLIRDHDGRLNLVDAASSVGGWSHDLACWKQDPSTFLTTRIRHDTVGMLRLVVAVCMGVWEPRTRDQLLEIVGGVDPSAPDGCAIIGEKLQAWSDGVSTQTKRRWWQSG
;
A
#
# COMPACT_ATOMS: atom_id res chain seq x y z
N MET A 1 -37.68 -27.77 7.30
CA MET A 1 -37.02 -28.08 6.02
C MET A 1 -35.80 -27.17 5.90
N MET A 2 -34.62 -27.68 6.26
CA MET A 2 -33.36 -26.97 6.03
C MET A 2 -33.11 -26.98 4.52
N ASN A 3 -32.95 -25.80 3.91
CA ASN A 3 -32.62 -25.68 2.49
C ASN A 3 -31.22 -26.26 2.27
N ASP A 4 -31.18 -27.46 1.69
CA ASP A 4 -29.98 -28.11 1.18
C ASP A 4 -29.51 -27.37 -0.08
N ARG A 5 -28.91 -26.19 0.12
CA ARG A 5 -28.21 -25.47 -0.94
C ARG A 5 -26.81 -26.05 -1.03
N SER A 6 -26.63 -27.00 -1.95
CA SER A 6 -25.30 -27.45 -2.33
C SER A 6 -24.42 -26.23 -2.66
N PRO A 7 -23.16 -26.18 -2.19
CA PRO A 7 -22.28 -25.06 -2.48
C PRO A 7 -22.14 -24.89 -4.00
N PRO A 8 -22.06 -23.64 -4.50
CA PRO A 8 -21.89 -23.40 -5.92
C PRO A 8 -20.64 -24.12 -6.44
N PRO A 9 -20.66 -24.63 -7.68
CA PRO A 9 -19.52 -25.32 -8.27
C PRO A 9 -18.31 -24.40 -8.29
N VAL A 10 -17.13 -24.96 -7.97
CA VAL A 10 -15.87 -24.20 -8.01
C VAL A 10 -15.57 -23.83 -9.45
N VAL A 11 -15.53 -22.52 -9.70
CA VAL A 11 -15.21 -21.97 -11.01
C VAL A 11 -13.70 -22.11 -11.22
N ALA A 12 -13.29 -22.65 -12.36
CA ALA A 12 -11.88 -22.72 -12.74
C ALA A 12 -11.24 -21.32 -12.71
N PRO A 13 -9.92 -21.21 -12.42
CA PRO A 13 -9.25 -19.93 -12.44
C PRO A 13 -9.42 -19.23 -13.81
N PRO A 14 -9.44 -17.89 -13.89
CA PRO A 14 -9.59 -17.19 -15.16
C PRO A 14 -8.39 -17.47 -16.08
N PRO A 15 -8.56 -17.80 -17.37
CA PRO A 15 -7.42 -18.01 -18.28
C PRO A 15 -6.62 -16.70 -18.42
N ASN A 16 -5.28 -16.78 -18.41
CA ASN A 16 -4.38 -15.62 -18.50
C ASN A 16 -4.57 -14.55 -17.40
N ALA A 17 -5.06 -14.97 -16.22
CA ALA A 17 -5.22 -14.09 -15.06
C ALA A 17 -3.87 -13.53 -14.58
N SER A 18 -3.86 -12.26 -14.14
CA SER A 18 -2.73 -11.70 -13.38
C SER A 18 -2.59 -12.42 -12.03
N VAL A 19 -1.49 -12.18 -11.32
CA VAL A 19 -1.28 -12.78 -9.99
C VAL A 19 -2.35 -12.32 -9.01
N GLU A 20 -2.76 -11.05 -9.07
CA GLU A 20 -3.81 -10.50 -8.22
C GLU A 20 -5.17 -11.13 -8.52
N ASP A 21 -5.49 -11.34 -9.81
CA ASP A 21 -6.70 -12.04 -10.22
C ASP A 21 -6.72 -13.50 -9.70
N LEU A 22 -5.55 -14.16 -9.68
CA LEU A 22 -5.38 -15.50 -9.11
C LEU A 22 -5.49 -15.50 -7.58
N ILE A 23 -4.94 -14.49 -6.89
CA ILE A 23 -5.09 -14.32 -5.43
C ILE A 23 -6.58 -14.18 -5.08
N GLY A 24 -7.29 -13.25 -5.72
CA GLY A 24 -8.71 -13.06 -5.46
C GLY A 24 -9.55 -14.29 -5.79
N TRP A 25 -9.21 -15.02 -6.85
CA TRP A 25 -9.83 -16.31 -7.16
C TRP A 25 -9.53 -17.38 -6.09
N LEU A 26 -8.30 -17.45 -5.61
CA LEU A 26 -7.86 -18.43 -4.61
C LEU A 26 -8.57 -18.21 -3.29
N GLU A 27 -8.66 -16.96 -2.82
CA GLU A 27 -9.36 -16.60 -1.58
C GLU A 27 -10.83 -17.07 -1.59
N ARG A 28 -11.54 -16.83 -2.69
CA ARG A 28 -12.92 -17.30 -2.91
C ARG A 28 -12.99 -18.82 -2.95
N THR A 29 -12.09 -19.46 -3.70
CA THR A 29 -12.06 -20.92 -3.85
C THR A 29 -11.82 -21.62 -2.51
N ARG A 30 -10.92 -21.08 -1.69
CA ARG A 30 -10.66 -21.59 -0.34
C ARG A 30 -11.86 -21.54 0.58
N GLN A 31 -12.84 -20.65 0.36
CA GLN A 31 -14.08 -20.65 1.15
C GLN A 31 -14.86 -21.96 1.01
N VAL A 32 -14.74 -22.63 -0.14
CA VAL A 32 -15.41 -23.90 -0.43
C VAL A 32 -14.47 -25.10 -0.26
N GLN A 33 -13.21 -24.96 -0.65
CA GLN A 33 -12.24 -26.07 -0.74
C GLN A 33 -10.99 -25.83 0.12
N GLN A 34 -11.14 -25.98 1.44
CA GLN A 34 -10.03 -25.73 2.38
C GLN A 34 -8.92 -26.80 2.33
N ALA A 35 -9.27 -28.05 2.04
CA ALA A 35 -8.33 -29.18 2.14
C ALA A 35 -7.58 -29.52 0.84
N THR A 36 -7.98 -28.95 -0.31
CA THR A 36 -7.38 -29.26 -1.61
C THR A 36 -5.96 -28.69 -1.70
N ALA A 37 -4.99 -29.41 -2.27
CA ALA A 37 -3.64 -28.87 -2.45
C ALA A 37 -3.66 -27.66 -3.41
N LEU A 38 -2.78 -26.67 -3.21
CA LEU A 38 -2.75 -25.48 -4.08
C LEU A 38 -2.46 -25.88 -5.53
N ARG A 39 -1.58 -26.87 -5.73
CA ARG A 39 -1.26 -27.41 -7.05
C ARG A 39 -2.50 -27.97 -7.76
N ASP A 40 -3.34 -28.70 -7.03
CA ASP A 40 -4.56 -29.30 -7.59
C ASP A 40 -5.60 -28.22 -7.92
N LEU A 41 -5.67 -27.15 -7.12
CA LEU A 41 -6.55 -26.01 -7.38
C LEU A 41 -6.16 -25.27 -8.65
N ILE A 42 -4.87 -25.01 -8.84
CA ILE A 42 -4.35 -24.26 -9.99
C ILE A 42 -4.33 -25.12 -11.28
N GLY A 43 -4.12 -26.44 -11.15
CA GLY A 43 -4.01 -27.38 -12.25
C GLY A 43 -2.71 -27.21 -13.06
N ASP A 44 -2.73 -27.59 -14.34
CA ASP A 44 -1.56 -27.61 -15.22
C ASP A 44 -1.16 -26.23 -15.79
N ARG A 45 -1.39 -25.16 -15.03
CA ARG A 45 -1.08 -23.81 -15.49
C ARG A 45 0.42 -23.54 -15.45
N SER A 46 0.91 -22.92 -16.52
CA SER A 46 2.27 -22.39 -16.57
C SER A 46 2.33 -21.04 -15.85
N LEU A 47 2.68 -21.05 -14.57
CA LEU A 47 3.00 -19.85 -13.80
C LEU A 47 4.52 -19.69 -13.69
N SER A 48 5.00 -18.45 -13.60
CA SER A 48 6.40 -18.20 -13.27
C SER A 48 6.69 -18.56 -11.81
N ARG A 49 7.97 -18.77 -11.47
CA ARG A 49 8.38 -19.10 -10.09
C ARG A 49 7.96 -18.01 -9.09
N ASP A 50 8.04 -16.74 -9.50
CA ASP A 50 7.62 -15.59 -8.69
C ASP A 50 6.10 -15.57 -8.43
N GLN A 51 5.31 -15.98 -9.42
CA GLN A 51 3.86 -16.12 -9.22
C GLN A 51 3.52 -17.29 -8.30
N TRP A 52 4.26 -18.40 -8.39
CA TRP A 52 4.08 -19.55 -7.51
C TRP A 52 4.38 -19.22 -6.05
N ILE A 53 5.50 -18.55 -5.77
CA ILE A 53 5.85 -18.17 -4.40
C ILE A 53 4.82 -17.20 -3.81
N GLU A 54 4.36 -16.21 -4.58
CA GLU A 54 3.37 -15.25 -4.11
C GLU A 54 2.03 -15.93 -3.75
N LEU A 55 1.53 -16.79 -4.64
CA LEU A 55 0.31 -17.56 -4.39
C LEU A 55 0.47 -18.52 -3.21
N ALA A 56 1.62 -19.20 -3.09
CA ALA A 56 1.90 -20.11 -1.98
C ALA A 56 1.94 -19.38 -0.63
N CYS A 57 2.55 -18.20 -0.55
CA CYS A 57 2.55 -17.36 0.65
C CYS A 57 1.13 -16.95 1.05
N VAL A 58 0.34 -16.45 0.09
CA VAL A 58 -1.05 -16.03 0.33
C VAL A 58 -1.91 -17.20 0.80
N ASP A 59 -1.81 -18.36 0.13
CA ASP A 59 -2.55 -19.56 0.48
C ASP A 59 -2.21 -20.06 1.88
N LEU A 60 -0.91 -20.13 2.20
CA LEU A 60 -0.38 -20.57 3.49
C LEU A 60 -0.93 -19.68 4.62
N ILE A 61 -0.87 -18.36 4.46
CA ILE A 61 -1.44 -17.41 5.44
C ILE A 61 -2.95 -17.64 5.58
N ALA A 62 -3.68 -17.70 4.46
CA ALA A 62 -5.13 -17.84 4.47
C ALA A 62 -5.60 -19.13 5.15
N LEU A 63 -4.95 -20.26 4.86
CA LEU A 63 -5.28 -21.55 5.47
C LEU A 63 -4.94 -21.59 6.96
N ARG A 64 -3.79 -21.04 7.38
CA ARG A 64 -3.42 -20.99 8.79
C ARG A 64 -4.35 -20.11 9.62
N ARG A 65 -4.80 -18.96 9.09
CA ARG A 65 -5.82 -18.12 9.73
C ARG A 65 -7.13 -18.86 9.99
N ARG A 66 -7.46 -19.83 9.13
CA ARG A 66 -8.63 -20.71 9.28
C ARG A 66 -8.39 -21.90 10.20
N GLY A 67 -7.20 -22.00 10.78
CA GLY A 67 -6.82 -23.06 11.72
C GLY A 67 -6.34 -24.36 11.06
N CYS A 68 -6.16 -24.39 9.74
CA CYS A 68 -5.53 -25.53 9.06
C CYS A 68 -4.04 -25.62 9.43
N ASP A 69 -3.53 -26.82 9.72
CA ASP A 69 -2.11 -27.05 10.04
C ASP A 69 -1.28 -27.23 8.77
N VAL A 70 -1.25 -26.20 7.92
CA VAL A 70 -0.38 -26.17 6.72
C VAL A 70 0.98 -25.58 7.08
N ARG A 71 2.02 -26.09 6.44
CA ARG A 71 3.42 -25.75 6.72
C ARG A 71 4.17 -25.41 5.45
N VAL A 72 5.28 -24.70 5.57
CA VAL A 72 6.18 -24.38 4.46
C VAL A 72 6.57 -25.62 3.66
N GLU A 73 6.88 -26.73 4.33
CA GLU A 73 7.30 -27.99 3.71
C GLU A 73 6.22 -28.58 2.80
N ASP A 74 4.94 -28.39 3.12
CA ASP A 74 3.84 -28.86 2.29
C ASP A 74 3.84 -28.17 0.92
N TYR A 75 4.23 -26.89 0.87
CA TYR A 75 4.38 -26.13 -0.38
C TYR A 75 5.67 -26.47 -1.11
N LEU A 76 6.79 -26.66 -0.39
CA LEU A 76 8.04 -27.10 -1.01
C LEU A 76 7.92 -28.51 -1.62
N GLN A 77 7.10 -29.38 -1.03
CA GLN A 77 6.78 -30.69 -1.59
C GLN A 77 5.88 -30.59 -2.83
N GLN A 78 4.89 -29.70 -2.80
CA GLN A 78 3.99 -29.47 -3.95
C GLN A 78 4.74 -28.82 -5.13
N PHE A 79 5.69 -27.92 -4.85
CA PHE A 79 6.44 -27.12 -5.81
C PHE A 79 7.95 -27.23 -5.54
N PRO A 80 8.59 -28.37 -5.92
CA PRO A 80 10.02 -28.59 -5.69
C PRO A 80 10.93 -27.50 -6.27
N GLU A 81 10.49 -26.80 -7.33
CA GLU A 81 11.17 -25.66 -7.92
C GLU A 81 11.37 -24.48 -6.95
N LEU A 82 10.50 -24.33 -5.95
CA LEU A 82 10.65 -23.30 -4.91
C LEU A 82 11.71 -23.69 -3.87
N ALA A 83 11.98 -24.98 -3.70
CA ALA A 83 12.98 -25.48 -2.75
C ALA A 83 14.42 -25.25 -3.22
N VAL A 84 14.62 -24.93 -4.51
CA VAL A 84 15.95 -24.76 -5.10
C VAL A 84 16.62 -23.47 -4.64
N ARG A 85 15.85 -22.42 -4.31
CA ARG A 85 16.38 -21.12 -3.93
C ARG A 85 16.01 -20.75 -2.49
N ASP A 86 16.98 -20.24 -1.76
CA ASP A 86 16.81 -19.86 -0.36
C ASP A 86 15.89 -18.64 -0.18
N ASP A 87 15.85 -17.73 -1.14
CA ASP A 87 14.96 -16.56 -1.10
C ASP A 87 13.47 -16.96 -1.11
N TYR A 88 13.08 -17.93 -1.95
CA TYR A 88 11.71 -18.46 -1.99
C TYR A 88 11.36 -19.23 -0.71
N ARG A 89 12.29 -20.03 -0.19
CA ARG A 89 12.11 -20.70 1.11
C ARG A 89 11.91 -19.69 2.23
N LEU A 90 12.69 -18.62 2.25
CA LEU A 90 12.59 -17.55 3.26
C LEU A 90 11.29 -16.76 3.14
N ASP A 91 10.80 -16.47 1.93
CA ASP A 91 9.51 -15.79 1.74
C ASP A 91 8.34 -16.65 2.27
N LEU A 92 8.36 -17.99 2.06
CA LEU A 92 7.37 -18.90 2.67
C LEU A 92 7.48 -18.95 4.21
N ILE A 93 8.70 -19.00 4.74
CA ILE A 93 8.93 -19.03 6.19
C ILE A 93 8.48 -17.73 6.84
N ASP A 94 8.75 -16.59 6.22
CA ASP A 94 8.29 -15.28 6.66
C ASP A 94 6.75 -15.23 6.71
N ALA A 95 6.09 -15.75 5.67
CA ALA A 95 4.63 -15.91 5.64
C ALA A 95 4.10 -16.79 6.80
N GLU A 96 4.76 -17.93 7.11
CA GLU A 96 4.37 -18.79 8.24
C GLU A 96 4.59 -18.10 9.59
N LEU A 97 5.73 -17.41 9.77
CA LEU A 97 6.05 -16.66 10.98
C LEU A 97 5.03 -15.55 11.23
N CYS A 98 4.70 -14.79 10.18
CA CYS A 98 3.72 -13.71 10.22
C CYS A 98 2.37 -14.18 10.79
N VAL A 99 1.76 -15.21 10.18
CA VAL A 99 0.46 -15.72 10.65
C VAL A 99 0.53 -16.45 11.99
N ARG A 100 1.67 -17.05 12.36
CA ARG A 100 1.85 -17.64 13.69
C ARG A 100 1.87 -16.60 14.80
N ARG A 101 2.50 -15.45 14.58
CA ARG A 101 2.48 -14.32 15.52
C ARG A 101 1.05 -13.80 15.70
N GLU A 102 0.37 -13.55 14.58
CA GLU A 102 -1.03 -13.10 14.55
C GLU A 102 -1.96 -14.03 15.35
N THR A 103 -1.79 -15.34 15.19
CA THR A 103 -2.62 -16.36 15.87
C THR A 103 -2.11 -16.77 17.25
N ALA A 104 -1.07 -16.10 17.78
CA ALA A 104 -0.41 -16.44 19.05
C ALA A 104 0.05 -17.91 19.15
N ARG A 105 0.48 -18.50 18.03
CA ARG A 105 0.98 -19.88 17.89
C ARG A 105 2.45 -19.88 17.42
N GLU A 106 3.26 -19.04 18.04
CA GLU A 106 4.69 -18.95 17.75
C GLU A 106 5.39 -20.29 17.95
N LEU A 107 6.29 -20.62 17.02
CA LEU A 107 7.20 -21.75 17.19
C LEU A 107 8.50 -21.27 17.81
N PRO A 108 9.03 -21.99 18.81
CA PRO A 108 10.35 -21.67 19.35
C PRO A 108 11.43 -21.92 18.29
N ARG A 109 12.55 -21.20 18.41
CA ARG A 109 13.62 -21.16 17.41
C ARG A 109 14.27 -22.52 17.14
N ASP A 110 14.37 -23.37 18.16
CA ASP A 110 14.85 -24.75 18.07
C ASP A 110 14.04 -25.58 17.06
N ARG A 111 12.72 -25.41 17.04
CA ARG A 111 11.86 -26.09 16.06
C ARG A 111 12.11 -25.63 14.63
N TRP A 112 12.47 -24.36 14.42
CA TRP A 112 12.87 -23.89 13.11
C TRP A 112 14.24 -24.42 12.70
N GLN A 113 15.17 -24.56 13.65
CA GLN A 113 16.47 -25.16 13.40
C GLN A 113 16.36 -26.63 12.98
N ASP A 114 15.45 -27.39 13.59
CA ASP A 114 15.19 -28.78 13.20
C ASP A 114 14.61 -28.89 11.78
N ARG A 115 13.76 -27.94 11.38
CA ARG A 115 13.07 -27.94 10.08
C ARG A 115 13.94 -27.42 8.94
N PHE A 116 14.71 -26.35 9.19
CA PHE A 116 15.50 -25.63 8.19
C PHE A 116 16.89 -25.29 8.77
N PRO A 117 17.75 -26.30 9.01
CA PRO A 117 19.03 -26.10 9.69
C PRO A 117 19.97 -25.16 8.94
N ASP A 118 19.89 -25.16 7.62
CA ASP A 118 20.67 -24.34 6.70
C ASP A 118 20.23 -22.86 6.66
N LEU A 119 18.99 -22.56 7.09
CA LEU A 119 18.42 -21.20 7.07
C LEU A 119 18.27 -20.59 8.46
N ILE A 120 18.80 -21.21 9.51
CA ILE A 120 18.52 -20.79 10.90
C ILE A 120 18.98 -19.37 11.25
N GLU A 121 20.03 -18.87 10.59
CA GLU A 121 20.52 -17.51 10.78
C GLU A 121 19.57 -16.48 10.13
N PRO A 122 19.25 -16.56 8.82
CA PRO A 122 18.21 -15.74 8.20
C PRO A 122 16.85 -15.81 8.90
N ILE A 123 16.40 -17.00 9.33
CA ILE A 123 15.15 -17.16 10.08
C ILE A 123 15.23 -16.42 11.42
N GLY A 124 16.38 -16.48 12.10
CA GLY A 124 16.61 -15.72 13.33
C GLY A 124 16.45 -14.22 13.13
N GLN A 125 16.90 -13.68 11.98
CA GLN A 125 16.71 -12.27 11.62
C GLN A 125 15.22 -11.96 11.39
N LEU A 126 14.50 -12.78 10.63
CA LEU A 126 13.04 -12.65 10.44
C LEU A 126 12.28 -12.68 11.78
N MET A 127 12.72 -13.52 12.72
CA MET A 127 12.12 -13.62 14.05
C MET A 127 12.26 -12.32 14.86
N GLN A 128 13.44 -11.70 14.82
CA GLN A 128 13.72 -10.43 15.53
C GLN A 128 12.93 -9.26 14.94
N LEU A 129 12.80 -9.20 13.61
CA LEU A 129 12.07 -8.13 12.92
C LEU A 129 10.62 -8.00 13.36
N GLY A 130 9.88 -9.11 13.39
CA GLY A 130 8.49 -9.06 13.81
C GLY A 130 8.31 -8.72 15.29
N GLN A 131 9.29 -8.99 16.15
CA GLN A 131 9.24 -8.54 17.54
C GLN A 131 9.29 -7.01 17.64
N HIS A 132 10.03 -6.34 16.75
CA HIS A 132 10.07 -4.88 16.70
C HIS A 132 8.76 -4.27 16.16
N LEU A 133 8.12 -4.92 15.19
CA LEU A 133 6.85 -4.46 14.62
C LEU A 133 5.66 -4.66 15.58
N SER A 134 5.59 -5.82 16.25
CA SER A 134 4.53 -6.12 17.24
C SER A 134 4.80 -5.47 18.60
N GLY A 135 6.06 -5.17 18.91
CA GLY A 135 6.53 -4.58 20.17
C GLY A 135 6.30 -3.08 20.31
N GLY A 136 5.61 -2.44 19.36
CA GLY A 136 5.06 -1.09 19.48
C GLY A 136 3.97 -0.99 20.54
N LYS A 137 4.28 -1.40 21.78
CA LYS A 137 3.58 -0.93 22.97
C LYS A 137 3.77 0.58 22.97
N LEU A 138 2.68 1.30 22.71
CA LEU A 138 2.52 2.71 23.07
C LEU A 138 3.17 2.89 24.44
N LEU A 139 4.29 3.61 24.48
CA LEU A 139 4.82 4.10 25.75
C LEU A 139 3.66 4.81 26.46
N PRO A 140 3.41 4.55 27.76
CA PRO A 140 2.42 5.32 28.49
C PRO A 140 2.81 6.79 28.38
N ASP A 141 1.87 7.55 27.83
CA ASP A 141 1.90 9.00 27.66
C ASP A 141 2.23 9.66 29.01
N GLU A 142 3.49 9.99 29.25
CA GLU A 142 3.90 10.84 30.37
C GLU A 142 3.44 12.27 30.08
N SER A 143 2.16 12.51 30.40
CA SER A 143 1.60 13.76 30.91
C SER A 143 2.41 15.04 30.65
N LEU A 144 2.25 15.62 29.46
CA LEU A 144 2.50 17.05 29.27
C LEU A 144 1.23 17.82 29.66
N SER A 145 1.25 18.39 30.86
CA SER A 145 0.26 19.37 31.31
C SER A 145 0.40 20.67 30.49
N PRO A 146 -0.70 21.28 30.00
CA PRO A 146 -0.62 22.53 29.25
C PRO A 146 -0.49 23.71 30.20
N ALA A 147 0.61 24.45 30.11
CA ALA A 147 0.71 25.78 30.67
C ALA A 147 -0.11 26.75 29.80
N ALA A 148 -1.20 27.25 30.36
CA ALA A 148 -2.01 28.30 29.78
C ALA A 148 -1.19 29.58 29.58
N SER A 149 -1.21 30.12 28.36
CA SER A 149 -0.85 31.51 28.10
C SER A 149 -1.87 32.09 27.12
N SER A 150 -2.74 32.92 27.69
CA SER A 150 -3.75 33.72 27.02
C SER A 150 -3.09 34.84 26.22
N LEU A 151 -3.27 34.82 24.90
CA LEU A 151 -3.10 35.99 24.04
C LEU A 151 -4.32 36.10 23.13
N SER A 152 -5.11 37.15 23.36
CA SER A 152 -6.27 37.51 22.54
C SER A 152 -5.82 38.07 21.19
N PRO A 153 -6.37 37.64 20.05
CA PRO A 153 -6.29 38.38 18.80
C PRO A 153 -7.51 39.29 18.62
N GLY A 154 -7.25 40.56 18.28
CA GLY A 154 -8.26 41.52 17.87
C GLY A 154 -8.87 41.18 16.49
N PRO A 155 -10.02 41.79 16.14
CA PRO A 155 -10.78 41.43 14.95
C PRO A 155 -10.10 41.97 13.69
N VAL A 156 -9.67 41.06 12.80
CA VAL A 156 -9.29 41.39 11.43
C VAL A 156 -10.52 41.23 10.55
N SER A 157 -10.96 42.34 9.96
CA SER A 157 -12.08 42.39 9.02
C SER A 157 -11.64 41.84 7.67
N LEU A 158 -12.12 40.65 7.29
CA LEU A 158 -11.90 40.03 5.98
C LEU A 158 -13.03 40.45 5.03
N GLY A 159 -12.67 41.17 3.98
CA GLY A 159 -13.56 41.53 2.88
C GLY A 159 -14.00 40.29 2.11
N ALA A 160 -15.30 40.22 1.82
CA ALA A 160 -15.91 39.17 1.01
C ALA A 160 -15.38 39.23 -0.44
N GLY A 161 -14.49 38.31 -0.78
CA GLY A 161 -14.18 37.97 -2.17
C GLY A 161 -15.27 37.07 -2.77
N PRO A 162 -15.40 37.04 -4.12
CA PRO A 162 -16.45 36.28 -4.79
C PRO A 162 -16.28 34.77 -4.56
N ASN A 163 -17.39 34.12 -4.18
CA ASN A 163 -17.50 32.67 -4.04
C ASN A 163 -17.10 31.97 -5.36
N PRO A 164 -16.12 31.05 -5.35
CA PRO A 164 -15.84 30.22 -6.51
C PRO A 164 -16.96 29.19 -6.70
N ASP A 165 -17.27 28.91 -7.97
CA ASP A 165 -18.27 27.94 -8.42
C ASP A 165 -17.92 26.51 -7.93
N PRO A 166 -18.80 25.83 -7.16
CA PRO A 166 -18.54 24.49 -6.64
C PRO A 166 -18.40 23.41 -7.73
N HIS A 167 -18.76 23.71 -8.99
CA HIS A 167 -18.58 22.78 -10.11
C HIS A 167 -17.20 22.84 -10.78
N ALA A 168 -16.38 23.86 -10.50
CA ALA A 168 -15.05 24.03 -11.11
C ALA A 168 -13.94 23.19 -10.43
N VAL A 169 -14.22 22.54 -9.31
CA VAL A 169 -13.20 21.88 -8.45
C VAL A 169 -12.69 20.54 -9.03
N LEU A 170 -13.39 19.93 -9.99
CA LEU A 170 -13.10 18.56 -10.44
C LEU A 170 -12.45 18.43 -11.84
N GLY A 171 -12.20 19.55 -12.54
CA GLY A 171 -11.66 19.55 -13.91
C GLY A 171 -10.12 19.42 -13.98
N ILE A 172 -9.57 18.27 -13.59
CA ILE A 172 -8.15 17.93 -13.85
C ILE A 172 -8.09 16.55 -14.50
N ASP A 173 -7.45 16.51 -15.68
CA ASP A 173 -7.24 15.33 -16.52
C ASP A 173 -6.62 14.14 -15.77
N ASP A 174 -7.10 12.94 -16.12
CA ASP A 174 -6.74 11.65 -15.55
C ASP A 174 -5.30 11.25 -15.93
N LEU A 175 -4.32 11.69 -15.13
CA LEU A 175 -2.91 11.30 -15.24
C LEU A 175 -2.60 10.08 -14.36
N SER A 176 -3.36 8.99 -14.51
CA SER A 176 -3.21 7.74 -13.73
C SER A 176 -1.94 6.92 -14.03
N GLY A 177 -0.88 7.53 -14.57
CA GLY A 177 0.38 6.87 -14.96
C GLY A 177 1.31 6.47 -13.80
N ASP A 178 0.86 6.58 -12.55
CA ASP A 178 1.54 5.98 -11.39
C ASP A 178 1.31 4.47 -11.36
N PHE A 179 2.06 3.71 -10.56
CA PHE A 179 1.83 2.26 -10.36
C PHE A 179 0.41 2.03 -9.82
N SER A 180 -0.58 2.02 -10.70
CA SER A 180 -1.78 1.27 -10.45
C SER A 180 -1.35 -0.19 -10.57
N VAL A 181 -1.64 -0.99 -9.54
CA VAL A 181 -1.50 -2.45 -9.60
C VAL A 181 -2.57 -3.02 -10.55
N HIS A 182 -2.73 -2.40 -11.72
CA HIS A 182 -3.66 -2.77 -12.77
C HIS A 182 -2.90 -3.47 -13.89
N ARG A 183 -3.07 -4.81 -13.89
CA ARG A 183 -3.35 -5.75 -14.98
C ARG A 183 -2.44 -5.84 -16.22
N ASP A 184 -1.72 -4.80 -16.62
CA ASP A 184 -0.89 -4.81 -17.84
C ASP A 184 0.61 -4.67 -17.55
N LEU A 185 1.07 -5.26 -16.44
CA LEU A 185 2.50 -5.44 -16.21
C LEU A 185 3.01 -6.52 -17.17
N THR A 186 3.58 -6.07 -18.29
CA THR A 186 4.42 -6.91 -19.14
C THR A 186 5.67 -7.28 -18.36
N VAL A 187 5.68 -8.51 -17.82
CA VAL A 187 6.94 -9.24 -17.63
C VAL A 187 7.65 -9.15 -18.98
N ALA A 188 8.90 -8.66 -19.00
CA ALA A 188 9.67 -8.48 -20.21
C ALA A 188 9.51 -9.72 -21.11
N ASP A 189 8.89 -9.50 -22.27
CA ASP A 189 8.54 -10.52 -23.24
C ASP A 189 9.84 -11.16 -23.76
N ALA A 190 10.22 -12.28 -23.16
CA ALA A 190 11.38 -13.07 -23.55
C ALA A 190 11.07 -13.74 -24.90
N LYS A 191 11.30 -13.00 -25.99
CA LYS A 191 11.38 -13.62 -27.31
C LYS A 191 12.51 -14.64 -27.28
N SER A 192 12.10 -15.91 -27.48
CA SER A 192 12.91 -17.11 -27.61
C SER A 192 14.27 -16.88 -28.28
N VAL A 193 15.31 -16.71 -27.46
CA VAL A 193 16.69 -16.91 -27.87
C VAL A 193 17.04 -18.36 -27.57
N THR A 194 17.59 -19.03 -28.56
CA THR A 194 17.93 -20.44 -28.54
C THR A 194 19.00 -20.72 -27.48
N VAL A 195 18.71 -21.73 -26.66
CA VAL A 195 19.46 -22.17 -25.48
C VAL A 195 20.91 -22.52 -25.82
N ARG A 196 21.84 -21.85 -25.14
CA ARG A 196 23.17 -22.39 -24.81
C ARG A 196 23.23 -22.49 -23.28
N ASN A 197 23.32 -23.72 -22.78
CA ASN A 197 23.62 -24.02 -21.39
C ASN A 197 25.12 -23.75 -21.15
N ASP A 198 25.47 -22.82 -20.27
CA ASP A 198 26.48 -23.03 -19.23
C ASP A 198 26.57 -21.83 -18.27
N GLU A 199 26.83 -22.16 -17.00
CA GLU A 199 27.36 -21.31 -15.92
C GLU A 199 26.49 -20.18 -15.34
N THR A 200 26.02 -20.41 -14.09
CA THR A 200 25.72 -19.40 -13.05
C THR A 200 25.29 -18.02 -13.57
N GLU A 201 24.06 -17.91 -14.06
CA GLU A 201 23.42 -16.61 -14.26
C GLU A 201 23.22 -15.96 -12.89
N ASP A 202 24.16 -15.07 -12.58
CA ASP A 202 24.07 -14.00 -11.59
C ASP A 202 22.65 -13.42 -11.61
N ASP A 203 21.97 -13.34 -10.45
CA ASP A 203 20.68 -12.66 -10.23
C ASP A 203 20.86 -11.13 -10.38
N SER A 204 21.60 -10.74 -11.40
CA SER A 204 21.75 -9.41 -11.90
C SER A 204 20.37 -8.91 -12.30
N ILE A 205 20.07 -7.68 -11.94
CA ILE A 205 18.93 -6.97 -12.48
C ILE A 205 19.19 -6.84 -13.99
N ASP A 206 18.68 -7.78 -14.78
CA ASP A 206 18.86 -7.81 -16.25
C ASP A 206 18.23 -6.61 -16.95
N VAL A 207 17.43 -5.85 -16.21
CA VAL A 207 16.89 -4.56 -16.65
C VAL A 207 17.91 -3.47 -16.32
N PRO A 208 18.39 -2.68 -17.30
CA PRO A 208 19.27 -1.56 -17.01
C PRO A 208 18.52 -0.50 -16.17
N ILE A 209 18.77 -0.49 -14.87
CA ILE A 209 18.20 0.50 -13.94
C ILE A 209 19.14 1.71 -13.82
N PRO A 210 18.64 2.96 -13.95
CA PRO A 210 19.48 4.15 -13.97
C PRO A 210 20.12 4.50 -12.63
N ILE A 211 19.56 3.98 -11.53
CA ILE A 211 20.08 4.11 -10.17
C ILE A 211 20.20 2.71 -9.58
N LYS A 212 21.43 2.25 -9.35
CA LYS A 212 21.66 0.96 -8.72
C LYS A 212 21.05 0.96 -7.31
N PRO A 213 20.41 -0.14 -6.88
CA PRO A 213 20.06 -0.32 -5.48
C PRO A 213 21.29 -0.12 -4.58
N PRO A 214 21.11 0.49 -3.40
CA PRO A 214 22.22 0.68 -2.48
C PRO A 214 22.75 -0.68 -2.02
N ALA A 215 24.06 -0.77 -1.71
CA ALA A 215 24.72 -2.05 -1.40
C ALA A 215 24.12 -2.82 -0.22
N TRP A 216 23.46 -2.11 0.72
CA TRP A 216 22.76 -2.73 1.85
C TRP A 216 21.41 -3.34 1.45
N MET A 217 20.88 -3.05 0.26
CA MET A 217 19.64 -3.65 -0.24
C MET A 217 19.96 -4.95 -1.01
N VAL A 218 20.05 -6.06 -0.28
CA VAL A 218 20.38 -7.38 -0.82
C VAL A 218 19.19 -8.05 -1.49
N GLY A 219 19.45 -8.94 -2.44
CA GLY A 219 18.40 -9.64 -3.19
C GLY A 219 17.50 -8.69 -3.99
N ALA A 220 18.05 -7.55 -4.44
CA ALA A 220 17.29 -6.53 -5.14
C ALA A 220 16.83 -7.04 -6.51
N ARG A 221 15.51 -7.19 -6.69
CA ARG A 221 14.88 -7.64 -7.92
C ARG A 221 13.87 -6.61 -8.43
N CYS A 222 13.87 -6.34 -9.72
CA CYS A 222 12.86 -5.48 -10.32
C CYS A 222 11.54 -6.24 -10.38
N VAL A 223 10.52 -5.77 -9.64
CA VAL A 223 9.21 -6.43 -9.56
C VAL A 223 8.17 -5.78 -10.46
N ALA A 224 8.37 -4.53 -10.86
CA ALA A 224 7.50 -3.87 -11.82
C ALA A 224 8.25 -2.77 -12.57
N THR A 225 7.84 -2.56 -13.82
CA THR A 225 8.30 -1.45 -14.66
C THR A 225 7.11 -0.81 -15.34
N GLY A 226 7.17 0.52 -15.52
CA GLY A 226 6.19 1.24 -16.32
C GLY A 226 6.84 2.34 -17.13
N GLN A 227 6.03 3.06 -17.90
CA GLN A 227 6.50 4.13 -18.76
C GLN A 227 5.52 5.30 -18.77
N VAL A 228 6.05 6.51 -18.65
CA VAL A 228 5.30 7.77 -18.75
C VAL A 228 6.01 8.68 -19.75
N GLU A 229 5.28 9.23 -20.73
CA GLU A 229 5.87 10.18 -21.71
C GLU A 229 7.21 9.68 -22.34
N GLY A 230 7.31 8.38 -22.65
CA GLY A 230 8.55 7.83 -23.22
C GLY A 230 9.65 7.46 -22.21
N ARG A 231 9.49 7.79 -20.92
CA ARG A 231 10.48 7.56 -19.86
C ARG A 231 10.04 6.45 -18.93
N ARG A 232 10.94 5.51 -18.64
CA ARG A 232 10.64 4.35 -17.81
C ARG A 232 10.75 4.70 -16.32
N TYR A 233 10.01 3.96 -15.50
CA TYR A 233 10.13 3.94 -14.06
C TYR A 233 10.13 2.48 -13.57
N TRP A 234 10.68 2.25 -12.39
CA TRP A 234 10.92 0.91 -11.85
C TRP A 234 10.48 0.83 -10.39
N LEU A 235 10.02 -0.36 -9.99
CA LEU A 235 9.86 -0.76 -8.61
C LEU A 235 10.76 -1.96 -8.38
N VAL A 236 11.66 -1.83 -7.41
CA VAL A 236 12.61 -2.87 -7.02
C VAL A 236 12.27 -3.32 -5.61
N LYS A 237 12.11 -4.62 -5.40
CA LYS A 237 11.97 -5.23 -4.06
C LYS A 237 13.34 -5.78 -3.64
N GLY A 238 13.67 -5.68 -2.37
CA GLY A 238 14.88 -6.27 -1.79
C GLY A 238 14.75 -6.42 -0.29
N ARG A 239 15.84 -6.75 0.38
CA ARG A 239 15.93 -6.81 1.84
C ARG A 239 17.04 -5.89 2.35
N ASP A 240 16.78 -5.21 3.44
CA ASP A 240 17.78 -4.47 4.18
C ASP A 240 18.77 -5.46 4.81
N ALA A 241 20.05 -5.40 4.49
CA ALA A 241 21.05 -6.38 4.96
C ALA A 241 21.31 -6.28 6.46
N ASP A 242 21.17 -5.09 7.04
CA ASP A 242 21.45 -4.85 8.45
C ASP A 242 20.22 -5.18 9.30
N ARG A 243 19.02 -4.84 8.79
CA ARG A 243 17.76 -5.05 9.53
C ARG A 243 17.10 -6.37 9.18
N GLY A 244 17.25 -6.85 7.95
CA GLY A 244 16.53 -7.98 7.35
C GLY A 244 15.13 -7.62 6.81
N ASP A 245 14.68 -6.37 7.01
CA ASP A 245 13.37 -5.88 6.59
C ASP A 245 13.22 -5.94 5.07
N ALA A 246 12.05 -6.36 4.58
CA ALA A 246 11.71 -6.18 3.18
C ALA A 246 11.56 -4.68 2.85
N VAL A 247 12.19 -4.25 1.76
CA VAL A 247 12.18 -2.86 1.29
C VAL A 247 11.80 -2.76 -0.18
N ALA A 248 11.22 -1.61 -0.53
CA ALA A 248 10.90 -1.24 -1.89
C ALA A 248 11.71 -0.01 -2.29
N MET A 249 12.32 -0.01 -3.47
CA MET A 249 12.96 1.13 -4.08
C MET A 249 12.19 1.50 -5.34
N LYS A 250 11.52 2.66 -5.32
CA LYS A 250 10.79 3.22 -6.44
C LYS A 250 11.67 4.22 -7.18
N ILE A 251 11.84 4.05 -8.48
CA ILE A 251 12.75 4.82 -9.32
C ILE A 251 11.96 5.52 -10.40
N LEU A 252 11.96 6.85 -10.39
CA LEU A 252 11.07 7.69 -11.17
C LEU A 252 11.88 8.67 -12.03
N PRO A 253 11.51 8.87 -13.31
CA PRO A 253 12.13 9.88 -14.13
C PRO A 253 11.70 11.28 -13.65
N LEU A 254 12.67 12.18 -13.49
CA LEU A 254 12.40 13.59 -13.27
C LEU A 254 12.31 14.33 -14.61
N PRO A 255 11.55 15.43 -14.71
CA PRO A 255 11.59 16.30 -15.88
C PRO A 255 13.03 16.71 -16.24
N PRO A 256 13.42 16.71 -17.53
CA PRO A 256 14.77 17.12 -17.93
C PRO A 256 15.06 18.59 -17.60
N THR A 257 14.00 19.37 -17.33
CA THR A 257 14.07 20.79 -16.97
C THR A 257 14.31 21.06 -15.48
N VAL A 258 14.54 20.00 -14.68
CA VAL A 258 14.84 20.11 -13.24
C VAL A 258 16.24 20.65 -13.00
N ASP A 259 16.32 21.85 -12.43
CA ASP A 259 17.57 22.50 -12.04
C ASP A 259 18.09 22.03 -10.66
N LYS A 260 19.24 22.58 -10.24
CA LYS A 260 19.86 22.21 -8.96
C LYS A 260 19.01 22.58 -7.74
N ALA A 261 18.35 23.73 -7.74
CA ALA A 261 17.53 24.18 -6.62
C ALA A 261 16.28 23.29 -6.47
N GLN A 262 15.67 22.92 -7.59
CA GLN A 262 14.56 21.97 -7.61
C GLN A 262 14.98 20.59 -7.10
N ARG A 263 16.17 20.09 -7.44
CA ARG A 263 16.69 18.81 -6.89
C ARG A 263 16.84 18.86 -5.38
N THR A 264 17.41 19.94 -4.85
CA THR A 264 17.53 20.13 -3.40
C THR A 264 16.14 20.11 -2.76
N GLN A 265 15.19 20.88 -3.29
CA GLN A 265 13.83 20.92 -2.76
C GLN A 265 13.10 19.56 -2.80
N ILE A 266 13.29 18.78 -3.87
CA ILE A 266 12.76 17.41 -3.97
C ILE A 266 13.29 16.55 -2.83
N LEU A 267 14.60 16.63 -2.55
CA LEU A 267 15.24 15.87 -1.49
C LEU A 267 14.84 16.38 -0.10
N ASP A 268 14.73 17.69 0.11
CA ASP A 268 14.24 18.30 1.36
C ASP A 268 12.79 17.85 1.65
N LEU A 269 11.95 17.74 0.60
CA LEU A 269 10.60 17.19 0.76
C LEU A 269 10.64 15.71 1.13
N CYS A 270 11.47 14.90 0.48
CA CYS A 270 11.65 13.49 0.84
C CYS A 270 12.16 13.32 2.28
N GLU A 271 13.01 14.23 2.74
CA GLU A 271 13.45 14.27 4.13
C GLU A 271 12.28 14.62 5.06
N ALA A 272 11.47 15.62 4.74
CA ALA A 272 10.28 15.95 5.51
C ALA A 272 9.29 14.77 5.57
N THR A 273 9.03 14.09 4.45
CA THR A 273 8.13 12.91 4.42
C THR A 273 8.66 11.73 5.24
N SER A 274 9.99 11.58 5.36
CA SER A 274 10.61 10.53 6.21
C SER A 274 10.38 10.74 7.71
N ARG A 275 10.08 11.96 8.13
CA ARG A 275 9.89 12.33 9.55
C ARG A 275 8.43 12.25 10.02
N VAL A 276 7.49 11.97 9.11
CA VAL A 276 6.07 11.88 9.45
C VAL A 276 5.83 10.63 10.30
N LEU A 277 5.35 10.84 11.53
CA LEU A 277 5.02 9.77 12.47
C LEU A 277 3.51 9.52 12.47
N HIS A 278 3.07 8.59 11.63
CA HIS A 278 1.69 8.11 11.64
C HIS A 278 1.64 6.64 11.22
N PRO A 279 0.87 5.77 11.90
CA PRO A 279 0.89 4.31 11.64
C PRO A 279 0.38 3.92 10.24
N ALA A 280 -0.40 4.79 9.59
CA ALA A 280 -0.86 4.59 8.22
C ALA A 280 0.04 5.22 7.16
N TRP A 281 1.12 5.90 7.55
CA TRP A 281 2.05 6.57 6.64
C TRP A 281 3.32 5.75 6.52
N ILE A 282 3.60 5.22 5.32
CA ILE A 282 4.83 4.47 5.09
C ILE A 282 5.95 5.44 4.73
N ALA A 283 6.65 5.88 5.78
CA ALA A 283 7.74 6.83 5.67
C ALA A 283 8.88 6.31 4.78
N PRO A 284 9.33 7.09 3.79
CA PRO A 284 10.58 6.82 3.09
C PRO A 284 11.76 6.77 4.07
N ARG A 285 12.73 5.90 3.79
CA ARG A 285 13.98 5.80 4.55
C ARG A 285 15.09 6.63 3.90
N ILE A 286 15.21 6.52 2.57
CA ILE A 286 16.30 7.12 1.79
C ILE A 286 15.71 7.65 0.48
N ALA A 287 16.19 8.80 0.04
CA ALA A 287 15.94 9.33 -1.29
C ALA A 287 17.25 9.78 -1.94
N ALA A 288 17.40 9.56 -3.24
CA ALA A 288 18.56 9.98 -4.00
C ALA A 288 18.16 10.39 -5.42
N ILE A 289 18.84 11.40 -5.97
CA ILE A 289 18.67 11.80 -7.36
C ILE A 289 19.95 11.50 -8.12
N ASN A 290 19.85 10.72 -9.20
CA ASN A 290 20.97 10.43 -10.09
C ASN A 290 20.48 10.23 -11.53
N ASN A 291 21.28 10.67 -12.51
CA ASN A 291 20.97 10.52 -13.95
C ASN A 291 19.55 10.96 -14.34
N GLY A 292 19.05 12.06 -13.75
CA GLY A 292 17.70 12.57 -14.02
C GLY A 292 16.58 11.70 -13.47
N HIS A 293 16.87 10.78 -12.54
CA HIS A 293 15.88 9.95 -11.85
C HIS A 293 15.91 10.22 -10.35
N LEU A 294 14.77 10.08 -9.69
CA LEU A 294 14.60 10.05 -8.25
C LEU A 294 14.40 8.60 -7.82
N ALA A 295 15.25 8.10 -6.93
CA ALA A 295 15.04 6.83 -6.24
C ALA A 295 14.58 7.09 -4.80
N VAL A 296 13.50 6.44 -4.38
CA VAL A 296 12.97 6.50 -3.02
C VAL A 296 12.88 5.10 -2.46
N VAL A 297 13.57 4.83 -1.36
CA VAL A 297 13.54 3.55 -0.66
C VAL A 297 12.65 3.64 0.57
N ARG A 298 11.73 2.70 0.73
CA ARG A 298 10.76 2.62 1.83
C ARG A 298 10.57 1.18 2.30
N PRO A 299 9.92 0.94 3.45
CA PRO A 299 9.44 -0.40 3.81
C PRO A 299 8.57 -1.00 2.70
N TRP A 300 8.73 -2.30 2.46
CA TRP A 300 7.80 -3.08 1.65
C TRP A 300 6.60 -3.48 2.51
N ILE A 301 5.39 -3.18 2.05
CA ILE A 301 4.16 -3.58 2.72
C ILE A 301 3.62 -4.80 2.00
N PHE A 302 3.50 -5.91 2.74
CA PHE A 302 2.83 -7.11 2.27
C PHE A 302 1.32 -6.92 2.42
N GLY A 303 0.63 -6.91 1.30
CA GLY A 303 -0.80 -6.64 1.27
C GLY A 303 -1.37 -6.53 -0.14
N GLY A 304 -2.68 -6.44 -0.22
CA GLY A 304 -3.40 -6.19 -1.47
C GLY A 304 -3.55 -4.69 -1.72
N ALA A 305 -3.61 -4.29 -2.99
CA ALA A 305 -4.05 -2.95 -3.35
C ALA A 305 -5.46 -2.70 -2.80
N TYR A 306 -5.73 -1.47 -2.35
CA TYR A 306 -7.06 -1.08 -1.94
C TYR A 306 -8.02 -1.13 -3.13
N VAL A 307 -9.10 -1.88 -2.96
CA VAL A 307 -10.20 -1.93 -3.91
C VAL A 307 -11.37 -1.17 -3.28
N THR A 308 -11.82 -0.13 -3.97
CA THR A 308 -13.04 0.58 -3.58
C THR A 308 -14.20 -0.41 -3.59
N PRO A 309 -15.04 -0.46 -2.53
CA PRO A 309 -16.19 -1.36 -2.51
C PRO A 309 -17.09 -1.14 -3.73
N GLU A 310 -17.38 -2.21 -4.47
CA GLU A 310 -18.35 -2.21 -5.58
C GLU A 310 -19.80 -2.42 -5.09
N SER A 311 -19.94 -2.86 -3.83
CA SER A 311 -21.19 -3.29 -3.20
C SER A 311 -21.94 -2.10 -2.58
N CYS A 312 -23.28 -2.09 -2.71
CA CYS A 312 -24.15 -1.11 -2.08
C CYS A 312 -24.44 -1.40 -0.59
N ASP A 313 -23.72 -2.30 0.10
CA ASP A 313 -23.97 -2.53 1.53
C ASP A 313 -23.45 -1.32 2.36
N PRO A 314 -24.32 -0.66 3.15
CA PRO A 314 -23.90 0.41 4.05
C PRO A 314 -22.79 0.02 5.03
N THR A 315 -22.68 -1.27 5.36
CA THR A 315 -21.63 -1.81 6.24
C THR A 315 -20.25 -1.77 5.59
N ASP A 316 -20.18 -2.06 4.30
CA ASP A 316 -18.93 -2.00 3.53
C ASP A 316 -18.45 -0.55 3.40
N ALA A 317 -19.38 0.40 3.22
CA ALA A 317 -19.06 1.83 3.24
C ALA A 317 -18.57 2.31 4.61
N ALA A 318 -19.15 1.83 5.72
CA ALA A 318 -18.68 2.11 7.09
C ALA A 318 -17.21 1.73 7.28
N ALA A 319 -16.86 0.50 6.92
CA ALA A 319 -15.48 0.04 6.98
C ALA A 319 -14.56 0.87 6.07
N ALA A 320 -14.99 1.16 4.84
CA ALA A 320 -14.20 1.97 3.91
C ALA A 320 -13.99 3.40 4.41
N PHE A 321 -14.98 4.05 5.03
CA PHE A 321 -14.80 5.39 5.60
C PHE A 321 -13.95 5.40 6.85
N GLU A 322 -13.98 4.34 7.67
CA GLU A 322 -13.04 4.17 8.78
C GLU A 322 -11.60 4.05 8.27
N ASP A 323 -11.38 3.27 7.22
CA ASP A 323 -10.06 3.18 6.58
C ASP A 323 -9.61 4.53 5.99
N LEU A 324 -10.52 5.22 5.29
CA LEU A 324 -10.23 6.52 4.67
C LEU A 324 -10.04 7.63 5.72
N SER A 325 -10.69 7.59 6.89
CA SER A 325 -10.45 8.55 7.97
C SER A 325 -9.01 8.45 8.47
N ARG A 326 -8.51 7.22 8.65
CA ARG A 326 -7.13 6.94 9.03
C ARG A 326 -6.12 7.47 8.01
N ILE A 327 -6.41 7.37 6.71
CA ILE A 327 -5.55 7.95 5.65
C ILE A 327 -5.60 9.48 5.68
N ALA A 328 -6.78 10.08 5.88
CA ALA A 328 -6.94 11.52 5.98
C ALA A 328 -6.15 12.10 7.18
N PHE A 329 -6.14 11.42 8.33
CA PHE A 329 -5.33 11.81 9.47
C PHE A 329 -3.82 11.62 9.24
N ALA A 330 -3.41 10.62 8.45
CA ALA A 330 -2.02 10.46 8.03
C ALA A 330 -1.53 11.65 7.20
N LEU A 331 -2.35 12.10 6.24
CA LEU A 331 -2.08 13.27 5.42
C LEU A 331 -2.04 14.55 6.26
N ALA A 332 -2.99 14.72 7.19
CA ALA A 332 -2.98 15.85 8.11
C ALA A 332 -1.71 15.89 8.98
N ALA A 333 -1.25 14.74 9.47
CA ALA A 333 0.02 14.65 10.19
C ALA A 333 1.21 15.05 9.32
N ALA A 334 1.22 14.64 8.04
CA ALA A 334 2.23 15.06 7.08
C ALA A 334 2.22 16.58 6.85
N HIS A 335 1.04 17.15 6.58
CA HIS A 335 0.88 18.58 6.30
C HIS A 335 1.37 19.46 7.45
N ARG A 336 1.06 19.09 8.71
CA ARG A 336 1.56 19.79 9.91
C ARG A 336 3.08 19.78 10.03
N GLY A 337 3.74 18.75 9.51
CA GLY A 337 5.19 18.62 9.45
C GLY A 337 5.84 19.28 8.23
N GLY A 338 5.07 19.99 7.39
CA GLY A 338 5.56 20.52 6.10
C GLY A 338 5.84 19.45 5.04
N ALA A 339 5.32 18.24 5.24
CA ALA A 339 5.42 17.13 4.31
C ALA A 339 4.12 16.98 3.50
N THR A 340 4.21 16.39 2.31
CA THR A 340 3.06 16.05 1.47
C THR A 340 3.30 14.72 0.78
N HIS A 341 2.23 14.01 0.45
CA HIS A 341 2.28 12.84 -0.41
C HIS A 341 2.52 13.28 -1.88
N GLY A 342 1.75 14.27 -2.34
CA GLY A 342 1.83 14.95 -3.64
C GLY A 342 0.93 14.42 -4.74
N ASN A 343 0.30 13.26 -4.53
CA ASN A 343 -0.68 12.66 -5.45
C ASN A 343 -1.32 11.46 -4.74
N VAL A 344 -2.45 11.67 -4.06
CA VAL A 344 -3.13 10.57 -3.34
C VAL A 344 -4.14 9.90 -4.27
N ILE A 345 -3.89 8.64 -4.61
CA ILE A 345 -4.79 7.80 -5.40
C ILE A 345 -4.97 6.42 -4.76
N ALA A 346 -6.00 5.67 -5.18
CA ALA A 346 -6.32 4.35 -4.60
C ALA A 346 -5.15 3.36 -4.70
N ALA A 347 -4.36 3.47 -5.77
CA ALA A 347 -3.18 2.65 -5.98
C ALA A 347 -2.04 2.89 -4.96
N ASN A 348 -2.05 4.02 -4.24
CA ASN A 348 -1.11 4.27 -3.14
C ASN A 348 -1.57 3.64 -1.82
N LEU A 349 -2.73 3.01 -1.79
CA LEU A 349 -3.29 2.42 -0.59
C LEU A 349 -3.10 0.91 -0.65
N ILE A 350 -2.35 0.38 0.32
CA ILE A 350 -2.14 -1.05 0.48
C ILE A 350 -2.84 -1.48 1.77
N ARG A 351 -3.75 -2.45 1.67
CA ARG A 351 -4.32 -3.13 2.82
C ARG A 351 -3.37 -4.25 3.21
N ASP A 352 -2.73 -4.11 4.36
CA ASP A 352 -1.82 -5.13 4.86
C ASP A 352 -2.57 -6.38 5.35
N HIS A 353 -1.79 -7.38 5.74
CA HIS A 353 -2.32 -8.64 6.27
C HIS A 353 -3.14 -8.44 7.55
N ASP A 354 -2.88 -7.43 8.38
CA ASP A 354 -3.66 -7.09 9.58
C ASP A 354 -4.99 -6.39 9.23
N GLY A 355 -5.28 -6.22 7.93
CA GLY A 355 -6.47 -5.54 7.43
C GLY A 355 -6.36 -4.02 7.51
N ARG A 356 -5.20 -3.46 7.87
CA ARG A 356 -5.01 -2.03 8.03
C ARG A 356 -4.63 -1.38 6.71
N LEU A 357 -5.20 -0.21 6.46
CA LEU A 357 -4.86 0.57 5.28
C LEU A 357 -3.59 1.40 5.51
N ASN A 358 -2.66 1.33 4.56
CA ASN A 358 -1.37 2.01 4.58
C ASN A 358 -1.18 2.83 3.30
N LEU A 359 -0.77 4.09 3.45
CA LEU A 359 -0.41 5.00 2.38
C LEU A 359 1.07 4.86 2.04
N VAL A 360 1.38 4.39 0.83
CA VAL A 360 2.74 4.20 0.32
C VAL A 360 3.11 5.22 -0.75
N ASP A 361 4.40 5.30 -1.08
CA ASP A 361 4.93 6.10 -2.19
C ASP A 361 4.85 7.63 -2.00
N ALA A 362 4.85 8.09 -0.75
CA ALA A 362 4.97 9.50 -0.40
C ALA A 362 6.16 10.20 -1.10
N ALA A 363 5.91 11.41 -1.62
CA ALA A 363 6.85 12.20 -2.42
C ALA A 363 7.37 11.52 -3.71
N SER A 364 6.76 10.42 -4.14
CA SER A 364 7.26 9.59 -5.24
C SER A 364 6.16 9.28 -6.27
N SER A 365 5.52 10.34 -6.79
CA SER A 365 4.57 10.25 -7.90
C SER A 365 5.22 10.65 -9.22
N VAL A 366 5.02 9.81 -10.24
CA VAL A 366 5.44 10.02 -11.62
C VAL A 366 4.79 11.27 -12.21
N GLY A 367 3.46 11.40 -12.06
CA GLY A 367 2.70 12.53 -12.59
C GLY A 367 2.87 13.81 -11.77
N GLY A 368 3.00 13.68 -10.44
CA GLY A 368 3.05 14.81 -9.52
C GLY A 368 4.22 15.76 -9.79
N TRP A 369 5.42 15.24 -10.05
CA TRP A 369 6.61 16.08 -10.20
C TRP A 369 6.54 17.02 -11.41
N SER A 370 6.05 16.58 -12.56
CA SER A 370 5.93 17.44 -13.75
C SER A 370 5.05 18.66 -13.47
N HIS A 371 3.92 18.44 -12.80
CA HIS A 371 2.97 19.51 -12.48
C HIS A 371 3.47 20.41 -11.34
N ASP A 372 3.94 19.83 -10.23
CA ASP A 372 4.36 20.59 -9.05
C ASP A 372 5.59 21.47 -9.33
N LEU A 373 6.53 20.97 -10.14
CA LEU A 373 7.72 21.72 -10.53
C LEU A 373 7.40 22.88 -11.49
N ALA A 374 6.32 22.77 -12.29
CA ALA A 374 5.85 23.85 -13.12
C ALA A 374 5.27 24.99 -12.26
N CYS A 375 4.48 24.66 -11.23
CA CYS A 375 3.98 25.62 -10.25
C CYS A 375 5.13 26.30 -9.49
N TRP A 376 6.14 25.54 -9.07
CA TRP A 376 7.30 26.10 -8.37
C TRP A 376 8.06 27.16 -9.19
N LYS A 377 8.22 26.94 -10.50
CA LYS A 377 8.89 27.93 -11.39
C LYS A 377 8.15 29.26 -11.46
N GLN A 378 6.84 29.25 -11.25
CA GLN A 378 6.00 30.45 -11.28
C GLN A 378 6.04 31.16 -9.92
N ASP A 379 5.85 30.41 -8.83
CA ASP A 379 5.90 30.94 -7.47
C ASP A 379 6.33 29.85 -6.46
N PRO A 380 7.61 29.86 -6.02
CA PRO A 380 8.12 28.90 -5.04
C PRO A 380 7.35 28.88 -3.72
N SER A 381 6.75 30.01 -3.31
CA SER A 381 6.03 30.10 -2.03
C SER A 381 4.72 29.30 -2.03
N THR A 382 4.16 29.05 -3.21
CA THR A 382 2.91 28.29 -3.36
C THR A 382 3.12 26.79 -3.48
N PHE A 383 4.36 26.33 -3.66
CA PHE A 383 4.67 24.94 -3.98
C PHE A 383 4.10 23.95 -2.94
N LEU A 384 4.32 24.21 -1.65
CA LEU A 384 3.79 23.36 -0.58
C LEU A 384 2.26 23.38 -0.55
N THR A 385 1.66 24.56 -0.63
CA THR A 385 0.20 24.76 -0.63
C THR A 385 -0.47 24.03 -1.81
N THR A 386 0.14 24.08 -2.99
CA THR A 386 -0.31 23.34 -4.17
C THR A 386 -0.28 21.83 -3.96
N ARG A 387 0.78 21.30 -3.32
CA ARG A 387 0.86 19.87 -3.02
C ARG A 387 -0.13 19.43 -1.93
N ILE A 388 -0.34 20.26 -0.90
CA ILE A 388 -1.42 20.06 0.10
C ILE A 388 -2.79 20.01 -0.61
N ARG A 389 -2.99 20.87 -1.60
CA ARG A 389 -4.19 20.85 -2.45
C ARG A 389 -4.34 19.55 -3.23
N HIS A 390 -3.27 19.02 -3.81
CA HIS A 390 -3.33 17.73 -4.51
C HIS A 390 -3.66 16.58 -3.57
N ASP A 391 -3.08 16.56 -2.38
CA ASP A 391 -3.39 15.54 -1.36
C ASP A 391 -4.85 15.61 -0.92
N THR A 392 -5.35 16.81 -0.62
CA THR A 392 -6.72 17.00 -0.16
C THR A 392 -7.74 16.69 -1.26
N VAL A 393 -7.47 17.09 -2.52
CA VAL A 393 -8.32 16.73 -3.66
C VAL A 393 -8.28 15.22 -3.94
N GLY A 394 -7.11 14.59 -3.86
CA GLY A 394 -6.97 13.13 -3.99
C GLY A 394 -7.76 12.38 -2.92
N MET A 395 -7.70 12.85 -1.67
CA MET A 395 -8.52 12.32 -0.57
C MET A 395 -10.02 12.45 -0.84
N LEU A 396 -10.48 13.62 -1.30
CA LEU A 396 -11.89 13.82 -1.67
C LEU A 396 -12.32 12.90 -2.82
N ARG A 397 -11.46 12.66 -3.81
CA ARG A 397 -11.74 11.71 -4.91
C ARG A 397 -11.93 10.28 -4.39
N LEU A 398 -11.12 9.84 -3.44
CA LEU A 398 -11.29 8.53 -2.79
C LEU A 398 -12.63 8.41 -2.06
N VAL A 399 -13.01 9.45 -1.31
CA VAL A 399 -14.31 9.50 -0.62
C VAL A 399 -15.45 9.43 -1.62
N VAL A 400 -15.40 10.26 -2.69
CA VAL A 400 -16.40 10.24 -3.76
C VAL A 400 -16.50 8.85 -4.38
N ALA A 401 -15.38 8.19 -4.67
CA ALA A 401 -15.37 6.86 -5.27
C ALA A 401 -16.11 5.83 -4.39
N VAL A 402 -15.89 5.85 -3.07
CA VAL A 402 -16.63 5.00 -2.13
C VAL A 402 -18.12 5.37 -2.09
N CYS A 403 -18.47 6.67 -2.06
CA CYS A 403 -19.86 7.12 -2.10
C CYS A 403 -20.60 6.67 -3.38
N MET A 404 -19.92 6.69 -4.53
CA MET A 404 -20.49 6.28 -5.80
C MET A 404 -20.79 4.78 -5.85
N GLY A 405 -20.03 3.94 -5.15
CA GLY A 405 -20.30 2.52 -5.01
C GLY A 405 -21.57 2.21 -4.20
N VAL A 406 -21.96 3.11 -3.29
CA VAL A 406 -23.09 2.94 -2.35
C VAL A 406 -24.19 3.97 -2.61
N TRP A 407 -24.47 4.23 -3.89
CA TRP A 407 -25.32 5.35 -4.29
C TRP A 407 -26.78 5.22 -3.79
N GLU A 408 -27.06 5.85 -2.64
CA GLU A 408 -28.39 6.14 -2.12
C GLU A 408 -28.60 7.66 -2.05
N PRO A 409 -29.84 8.18 -2.13
CA PRO A 409 -30.11 9.62 -2.01
C PRO A 409 -29.54 10.25 -0.73
N ARG A 410 -29.48 9.50 0.37
CA ARG A 410 -28.87 9.96 1.64
C ARG A 410 -27.36 10.12 1.53
N THR A 411 -26.69 9.27 0.76
CA THR A 411 -25.24 9.33 0.52
C THR A 411 -24.85 10.63 -0.17
N ARG A 412 -25.73 11.22 -0.99
CA ARG A 412 -25.50 12.52 -1.64
C ARG A 412 -25.40 13.66 -0.63
N ASP A 413 -26.36 13.78 0.29
CA ASP A 413 -26.37 14.84 1.29
C ASP A 413 -25.17 14.71 2.24
N GLN A 414 -24.82 13.47 2.58
CA GLN A 414 -23.63 13.15 3.38
C GLN A 414 -22.33 13.48 2.65
N LEU A 415 -22.24 13.21 1.36
CA LEU A 415 -21.09 13.63 0.56
C LEU A 415 -20.96 15.14 0.56
N LEU A 416 -22.06 15.88 0.36
CA LEU A 416 -22.06 17.35 0.45
C LEU A 416 -21.64 17.84 1.83
N GLU A 417 -22.03 17.15 2.90
CA GLU A 417 -21.58 17.45 4.26
C GLU A 417 -20.08 17.21 4.43
N ILE A 418 -19.55 16.09 3.93
CA ILE A 418 -18.11 15.76 4.00
C ILE A 418 -17.29 16.80 3.23
N VAL A 419 -17.66 17.08 1.97
CA VAL A 419 -16.94 18.03 1.11
C VAL A 419 -17.15 19.49 1.56
N GLY A 420 -18.30 19.81 2.15
CA GLY A 420 -18.68 21.18 2.49
C GLY A 420 -17.74 21.85 3.50
N GLY A 421 -17.19 23.01 3.16
CA GLY A 421 -16.31 23.77 4.06
C GLY A 421 -14.87 23.25 4.15
N VAL A 422 -14.47 22.28 3.32
CA VAL A 422 -13.06 21.90 3.17
C VAL A 422 -12.39 22.87 2.21
N ASP A 423 -11.47 23.68 2.69
CA ASP A 423 -10.51 24.38 1.83
C ASP A 423 -9.41 23.39 1.44
N PRO A 424 -9.29 22.99 0.16
CA PRO A 424 -8.30 22.01 -0.24
C PRO A 424 -6.87 22.51 -0.08
N SER A 425 -6.65 23.82 -0.02
CA SER A 425 -5.32 24.41 0.13
C SER A 425 -4.89 24.55 1.59
N ALA A 426 -5.83 24.38 2.54
CA ALA A 426 -5.54 24.50 3.96
C ALA A 426 -4.80 23.25 4.47
N PRO A 427 -3.74 23.39 5.30
CA PRO A 427 -3.04 22.24 5.89
C PRO A 427 -3.96 21.29 6.66
N ASP A 428 -5.02 21.82 7.27
CA ASP A 428 -6.00 21.07 8.07
C ASP A 428 -7.14 20.46 7.22
N GLY A 429 -7.16 20.67 5.90
CA GLY A 429 -8.23 20.17 5.03
C GLY A 429 -8.44 18.66 5.16
N CYS A 430 -7.35 17.88 5.20
CA CYS A 430 -7.42 16.44 5.41
C CYS A 430 -7.85 16.05 6.84
N ALA A 431 -7.55 16.86 7.86
CA ALA A 431 -8.03 16.61 9.22
C ALA A 431 -9.56 16.75 9.29
N ILE A 432 -10.11 17.82 8.68
CA ILE A 432 -11.55 18.06 8.59
C ILE A 432 -12.26 16.91 7.86
N ILE A 433 -11.67 16.41 6.77
CA ILE A 433 -12.21 15.22 6.07
C ILE A 433 -12.21 14.01 7.01
N GLY A 434 -11.09 13.74 7.69
CA GLY A 434 -10.96 12.61 8.62
C GLY A 434 -11.98 12.64 9.74
N GLU A 435 -12.19 13.80 10.37
CA GLU A 435 -13.18 13.99 11.44
C GLU A 435 -14.61 13.69 10.97
N LYS A 436 -14.98 14.15 9.77
CA LYS A 436 -16.32 13.90 9.20
C LYS A 436 -16.53 12.43 8.81
N LEU A 437 -15.52 11.79 8.22
CA LEU A 437 -15.57 10.36 7.90
C LEU A 437 -15.69 9.52 9.17
N GLN A 438 -14.94 9.86 10.21
CA GLN A 438 -15.01 9.18 11.51
C GLN A 438 -16.40 9.35 12.14
N ALA A 439 -16.92 10.57 12.21
CA ALA A 439 -18.25 10.85 12.76
C ALA A 439 -19.35 10.07 12.04
N TRP A 440 -19.23 9.90 10.72
CA TRP A 440 -20.16 9.10 9.93
C TRP A 440 -20.07 7.61 10.28
N SER A 441 -18.87 7.03 10.35
CA SER A 441 -18.66 5.62 10.68
C SER A 441 -19.19 5.28 12.08
N ASP A 442 -18.97 6.18 13.04
CA ASP A 442 -19.50 6.08 14.40
C ASP A 442 -21.05 6.11 14.39
N GLY A 443 -21.64 6.96 13.56
CA GLY A 443 -23.09 7.09 13.37
C GLY A 443 -23.74 5.80 12.87
N VAL A 444 -23.19 5.18 11.81
CA VAL A 444 -23.70 3.91 11.25
C VAL A 444 -23.64 2.79 12.29
N SER A 445 -22.52 2.70 13.02
CA SER A 445 -22.32 1.71 14.07
C SER A 445 -23.40 1.77 15.16
N THR A 446 -23.82 2.98 15.56
CA THR A 446 -24.89 3.13 16.56
C THR A 446 -26.28 2.75 16.02
N GLN A 447 -26.56 3.01 14.75
CA GLN A 447 -27.85 2.68 14.14
C GLN A 447 -28.03 1.17 13.95
N THR A 448 -26.97 0.47 13.52
CA THR A 448 -26.98 -1.00 13.38
C THR A 448 -27.17 -1.69 14.73
N LYS A 449 -26.49 -1.21 15.79
CA LYS A 449 -26.72 -1.71 17.15
C LYS A 449 -28.18 -1.56 17.59
N ARG A 450 -28.82 -0.41 17.34
CA ARG A 450 -30.25 -0.20 17.70
C ARG A 450 -31.21 -1.17 17.01
N ARG A 451 -30.96 -1.53 15.74
CA ARG A 451 -31.81 -2.49 15.00
C ARG A 451 -31.75 -3.90 15.60
N TRP A 452 -30.59 -4.31 16.09
CA TRP A 452 -30.43 -5.61 16.77
C TRP A 452 -31.26 -5.71 18.05
N TRP A 453 -31.31 -4.67 18.87
CA TRP A 453 -32.12 -4.65 20.11
C TRP A 453 -33.64 -4.63 19.87
N GLN A 454 -34.11 -4.20 18.70
CA GLN A 454 -35.53 -4.09 18.38
C GLN A 454 -36.10 -5.33 17.68
N SER A 455 -35.25 -6.28 17.30
CA SER A 455 -35.62 -7.47 16.51
C SER A 455 -35.65 -8.77 17.34
N GLY A 456 -35.43 -8.69 18.66
CA GLY A 456 -35.61 -9.78 19.63
C GLY A 456 -36.61 -9.36 20.69
#